data_AF-A0A3M7LF36-F1
#
_entry.id   AF-A0A3M7LF36-F1
#
_cell.length_a   1.000
_cell.length_b   1.000
_cell.length_c   1.000
_cell.angle_alpha   90.00
_cell.angle_beta   90.00
_cell.angle_gamma   90.00
#
_symmetry.space_group_name_H-M   'P 1'
#
loop_
_entity.id
_entity.type
_entity.pdbx_description
1 polymer ?
#
loop_
_entity_poly.entity_id
_entity_poly.type
_entity_poly.pdbx_seq_one_letter_code
_entity_poly.pdbx_strand_id
1 'polypeptide(L)'
;MENKTNKMHLLVKDIIDSELLVSTDDGNKVFDNINSALKERSIVELDFKGVTIMITAFLNSAIGRLYETYQSEFLNDYLKLTNVAPEDRILFKK
;
A
#
# COMPACT_ATOMS: atom_id res chain seq x y z
N MET A 1 -22.60 20.20 -3.95
CA MET A 1 -21.76 19.35 -4.81
C MET A 1 -21.23 18.25 -3.93
N GLU A 2 -21.69 17.01 -4.10
CA GLU A 2 -21.07 15.87 -3.40
C GLU A 2 -19.69 15.67 -4.03
N ASN A 3 -18.63 15.96 -3.29
CA ASN A 3 -17.30 15.55 -3.67
C ASN A 3 -17.28 14.01 -3.62
N LYS A 4 -17.43 13.35 -4.77
CA LYS A 4 -17.26 11.91 -4.87
C LYS A 4 -15.80 11.60 -4.63
N THR A 5 -15.47 11.11 -3.45
CA THR A 5 -14.16 10.53 -3.19
C THR A 5 -14.02 9.27 -4.04
N ASN A 6 -13.10 9.30 -5.00
CA ASN A 6 -12.78 8.15 -5.83
C ASN A 6 -12.16 7.04 -4.96
N LYS A 7 -12.46 5.78 -5.30
CA LYS A 7 -11.87 4.61 -4.65
C LYS A 7 -11.08 3.83 -5.69
N MET A 8 -9.85 3.44 -5.34
CA MET A 8 -8.95 2.69 -6.19
C MET A 8 -8.53 1.42 -5.47
N HIS A 9 -8.80 0.27 -6.09
CA HIS A 9 -8.36 -1.03 -5.60
C HIS A 9 -7.07 -1.41 -6.32
N LEU A 10 -6.05 -1.77 -5.54
CA LEU A 10 -4.72 -2.11 -6.01
C LEU A 10 -4.34 -3.49 -5.50
N LEU A 11 -4.34 -4.49 -6.38
CA LEU A 11 -3.82 -5.81 -6.06
C LEU A 11 -2.29 -5.81 -6.20
N VAL A 12 -1.59 -5.94 -5.08
CA VAL A 12 -0.13 -5.73 -5.01
C VAL A 12 0.62 -6.63 -6.00
N LYS A 13 0.24 -7.90 -6.08
CA LYS A 13 0.89 -8.87 -6.96
C LYS A 13 0.73 -8.56 -8.45
N ASP A 14 -0.33 -7.86 -8.85
CA ASP A 14 -0.56 -7.47 -10.24
C ASP A 14 0.33 -6.29 -10.64
N ILE A 15 0.64 -5.41 -9.69
CA ILE A 15 1.54 -4.26 -9.92
C ILE A 15 2.96 -4.75 -10.21
N ILE A 16 3.38 -5.83 -9.57
CA ILE A 16 4.77 -6.30 -9.59
C ILE A 16 4.95 -7.64 -10.33
N ASP A 17 3.85 -8.25 -10.79
CA ASP A 17 3.81 -9.58 -11.43
C ASP A 17 4.48 -10.68 -10.59
N SER A 18 4.20 -10.69 -9.28
CA SER A 18 4.84 -11.62 -8.33
C SER A 18 4.06 -11.74 -7.02
N GLU A 19 4.06 -12.94 -6.45
CA GLU A 19 3.52 -13.24 -5.11
C GLU A 19 4.56 -13.06 -3.99
N LEU A 20 5.81 -12.74 -4.36
CA LEU A 20 6.96 -12.57 -3.47
C LEU A 20 7.35 -11.09 -3.39
N LEU A 21 7.01 -10.45 -2.27
CA LEU A 21 7.26 -9.03 -2.02
C LEU A 21 8.62 -8.85 -1.32
N VAL A 22 9.70 -9.06 -2.08
CA VAL A 22 11.06 -9.24 -1.55
C VAL A 22 12.08 -8.19 -2.00
N SER A 23 11.72 -7.30 -2.92
CA SER A 23 12.65 -6.30 -3.46
C SER A 23 12.21 -4.87 -3.15
N THR A 24 13.19 -3.98 -2.99
CA THR A 24 12.96 -2.54 -2.83
C THR A 24 12.35 -1.93 -4.10
N ASP A 25 12.76 -2.43 -5.28
CA ASP A 25 12.28 -1.92 -6.56
C ASP A 25 10.79 -2.19 -6.77
N ASP A 26 10.33 -3.37 -6.39
CA ASP A 26 8.89 -3.71 -6.42
C ASP A 26 8.10 -2.88 -5.41
N GLY A 27 8.67 -2.63 -4.23
CA GLY A 27 8.08 -1.72 -3.27
C GLY A 27 7.95 -0.30 -3.82
N ASN A 28 8.95 0.20 -4.54
CA ASN A 28 8.89 1.52 -5.18
C ASN A 28 7.78 1.61 -6.25
N LYS A 29 7.57 0.56 -7.06
CA LYS A 29 6.45 0.54 -8.04
C LYS A 29 5.09 0.66 -7.34
N VAL A 30 4.92 -0.03 -6.23
CA VAL A 30 3.69 0.02 -5.42
C VAL A 30 3.52 1.41 -4.79
N PHE A 31 4.59 1.98 -4.24
CA PHE A 31 4.59 3.35 -3.72
C PHE A 31 4.14 4.37 -4.76
N ASP A 32 4.65 4.31 -5.99
CA ASP A 32 4.31 5.27 -7.03
C ASP A 32 2.83 5.25 -7.39
N ASN A 33 2.22 4.06 -7.44
CA ASN A 33 0.78 3.90 -7.66
C ASN A 33 -0.05 4.49 -6.52
N ILE A 34 0.30 4.16 -5.27
CA ILE A 34 -0.39 4.69 -4.08
C ILE A 34 -0.26 6.20 -4.03
N ASN A 35 0.96 6.73 -4.16
CA ASN A 35 1.25 8.15 -4.07
C ASN A 35 0.53 8.97 -5.14
N SER A 36 0.42 8.44 -6.36
CA SER A 36 -0.32 9.09 -7.44
C SER A 36 -1.81 9.19 -7.10
N ALA A 37 -2.42 8.11 -6.61
CA ALA A 37 -3.82 8.09 -6.19
C ALA A 37 -4.10 9.00 -4.97
N LEU A 38 -3.19 9.02 -3.99
CA LEU A 38 -3.31 9.87 -2.80
C LEU A 38 -3.23 11.36 -3.12
N LYS A 39 -2.39 11.76 -4.10
CA LYS A 39 -2.33 13.16 -4.59
C LYS A 39 -3.67 13.64 -5.16
N GLU A 40 -4.43 12.73 -5.76
CA GLU A 40 -5.79 12.99 -6.27
C GLU A 40 -6.87 12.87 -5.19
N ARG A 41 -6.48 12.63 -3.93
CA ARG A 41 -7.39 12.35 -2.80
C ARG A 41 -8.32 11.15 -3.07
N SER A 42 -7.83 10.15 -3.79
CA SER A 42 -8.51 8.87 -3.90
C SER A 42 -8.25 8.01 -2.66
N ILE A 43 -9.26 7.27 -2.20
CA ILE A 43 -9.07 6.22 -1.20
C ILE A 43 -8.45 5.02 -1.91
N VAL A 44 -7.29 4.59 -1.44
CA VAL A 44 -6.56 3.43 -1.94
C VAL A 44 -6.85 2.23 -1.04
N GLU A 45 -7.37 1.16 -1.63
CA GLU A 45 -7.41 -0.16 -1.01
C GLU A 45 -6.25 -1.00 -1.58
N LEU A 46 -5.20 -1.16 -0.78
CA LEU A 46 -4.03 -1.96 -1.12
C LEU A 46 -4.25 -3.40 -0.65
N ASP A 47 -4.44 -4.29 -1.61
CA ASP A 47 -4.87 -5.66 -1.42
C ASP A 47 -3.67 -6.62 -1.53
N PHE A 48 -3.40 -7.36 -0.46
CA PHE A 48 -2.32 -8.34 -0.35
C PHE A 48 -2.78 -9.78 -0.68
N LYS A 49 -3.95 -9.96 -1.29
CA LYS A 49 -4.47 -11.28 -1.63
C LYS A 49 -3.53 -12.04 -2.56
N GLY A 50 -3.16 -13.25 -2.15
CA GLY A 50 -2.25 -14.12 -2.91
C GLY A 50 -0.77 -13.80 -2.72
N VAL A 51 -0.42 -12.89 -1.81
CA VAL A 51 0.96 -12.72 -1.37
C VAL A 51 1.36 -13.90 -0.48
N THR A 52 2.52 -14.49 -0.77
CA THR A 52 3.05 -15.64 -0.03
C THR A 52 4.18 -15.25 0.91
N ILE A 53 5.02 -14.29 0.51
CA ILE A 53 6.14 -13.79 1.32
C ILE A 53 6.19 -12.28 1.20
N MET A 54 6.32 -11.59 2.33
CA MET A 54 6.60 -10.18 2.39
C MET A 54 7.74 -9.91 3.37
N ILE A 55 8.72 -9.10 2.96
CA ILE A 55 9.81 -8.68 3.83
C ILE A 55 9.76 -7.20 4.15
N THR A 56 10.40 -6.81 5.25
CA THR A 56 10.43 -5.43 5.74
C THR A 56 11.00 -4.43 4.72
N ALA A 57 11.99 -4.82 3.91
CA ALA A 57 12.58 -3.94 2.90
C ALA A 57 11.57 -3.53 1.81
N PHE A 58 10.77 -4.47 1.32
CA PHE A 58 9.65 -4.18 0.42
C PHE A 58 8.63 -3.28 1.12
N LEU A 59 8.20 -3.65 2.33
CA LEU A 59 7.15 -2.92 3.04
C LEU A 59 7.54 -1.45 3.30
N ASN A 60 8.79 -1.22 3.72
CA ASN A 60 9.30 0.12 3.98
C ASN A 60 9.36 0.97 2.71
N SER A 61 9.72 0.38 1.56
CA SER A 61 9.75 1.11 0.28
C SER A 61 8.35 1.37 -0.28
N ALA A 62 7.42 0.43 -0.12
CA ALA A 62 6.03 0.57 -0.57
C ALA A 62 5.20 1.55 0.27
N ILE A 63 5.30 1.48 1.59
CA ILE A 63 4.40 2.19 2.51
C ILE A 63 5.15 3.07 3.51
N GLY A 64 6.30 2.62 4.03
CA GLY A 64 7.03 3.35 5.08
C GLY A 64 7.30 4.81 4.73
N ARG A 65 7.70 5.06 3.47
CA ARG A 65 7.99 6.41 2.94
C ARG A 65 6.75 7.32 2.83
N LEU A 66 5.54 6.77 2.79
CA LEU A 66 4.32 7.58 2.76
C LEU A 66 4.17 8.37 4.06
N TYR A 67 4.59 7.81 5.20
CA TYR A 67 4.55 8.47 6.50
C TYR A 67 5.56 9.62 6.64
N GLU A 68 6.53 9.74 5.73
CA GLU A 68 7.43 10.89 5.65
C GLU A 68 6.77 12.08 4.91
N THR A 69 5.76 11.80 4.08
CA THR A 69 5.12 12.78 3.20
C THR A 69 3.72 13.18 3.69
N TYR A 70 2.96 12.23 4.23
CA TYR A 70 1.57 12.38 4.63
C TYR A 70 1.41 12.25 6.14
N GLN A 71 0.47 13.01 6.69
CA GLN A 71 0.08 12.88 8.09
C GLN A 71 -0.62 11.55 8.34
N SER A 72 -0.43 10.98 9.52
CA SER A 72 -1.01 9.69 9.91
C SER A 72 -2.53 9.68 9.81
N GLU A 73 -3.20 10.79 10.15
CA GLU A 73 -4.66 10.93 10.06
C GLU A 73 -5.13 10.80 8.61
N PHE A 74 -4.42 11.43 7.67
CA PHE A 74 -4.74 11.31 6.25
C PHE A 74 -4.53 9.87 5.76
N LEU A 75 -3.43 9.22 6.10
CA LEU A 75 -3.19 7.84 5.69
C LEU A 75 -4.21 6.88 6.30
N ASN A 76 -4.62 7.09 7.56
CA ASN A 76 -5.66 6.29 8.21
C ASN A 76 -7.00 6.36 7.47
N ASP A 77 -7.33 7.49 6.86
CA ASP A 77 -8.59 7.67 6.12
C ASP A 77 -8.49 7.19 4.65
N TYR A 78 -7.33 7.41 4.00
CA TYR A 78 -7.18 7.24 2.56
C TYR A 78 -6.37 6.01 2.13
N LEU A 79 -5.65 5.33 3.03
CA LEU A 79 -4.94 4.08 2.73
C LEU A 79 -5.50 2.93 3.58
N LYS A 80 -6.15 1.98 2.92
CA LYS A 80 -6.70 0.78 3.54
C LYS A 80 -5.89 -0.43 3.11
N LEU A 81 -5.49 -1.25 4.06
CA LEU A 81 -4.75 -2.49 3.81
C LEU A 81 -5.71 -3.66 3.96
N THR A 82 -5.84 -4.50 2.93
CA THR A 82 -6.76 -5.66 2.95
C THR A 82 -6.02 -6.95 2.60
N ASN A 83 -6.57 -8.08 3.07
CA ASN A 83 -6.02 -9.42 2.87
C ASN A 83 -4.56 -9.62 3.33
N VAL A 84 -4.09 -8.83 4.29
CA VAL A 84 -2.78 -9.04 4.94
C VAL A 84 -2.81 -10.33 5.74
N ALA A 85 -1.88 -11.24 5.44
CA ALA A 85 -1.72 -12.51 6.14
C ALA A 85 -1.53 -12.27 7.66
N PRO A 86 -2.17 -13.07 8.53
CA PRO A 86 -2.09 -12.87 9.98
C PRO A 86 -0.67 -12.74 10.55
N GLU A 87 0.27 -13.53 10.02
CA GLU A 87 1.69 -13.55 10.35
C GLU A 87 2.40 -12.24 9.98
N ASP A 88 2.02 -11.61 8.86
CA ASP A 88 2.63 -10.38 8.37
C ASP A 88 2.10 -9.13 9.06
N ARG A 89 0.99 -9.23 9.81
CA ARG A 89 0.41 -8.08 10.55
C ARG A 89 1.40 -7.47 11.54
N ILE A 90 2.38 -8.24 12.02
CA ILE A 90 3.44 -7.73 12.90
C ILE A 90 4.29 -6.66 12.22
N LEU A 91 4.44 -6.72 10.89
CA LEU A 91 5.23 -5.76 10.12
C LEU A 91 4.59 -4.36 10.07
N PHE A 92 3.30 -4.27 10.38
CA PHE A 92 2.52 -3.02 10.37
C PHE A 92 2.28 -2.43 11.76
N LYS A 93 2.70 -3.12 12.82
CA LYS A 93 2.58 -2.61 14.19
C LYS A 93 3.80 -1.75 14.52
N LYS A 94 3.59 -0.44 14.64
CA LYS A 94 4.47 0.45 15.39
C LYS A 94 3.70 1.03 16.56
#